data_AF-A0A3N5WI84-F1
#
_entry.id   AF-A0A3N5WI84-F1
#
_cell.length_a   1.000
_cell.length_b   1.000
_cell.length_c   1.000
_cell.angle_alpha   90.00
_cell.angle_beta   90.00
_cell.angle_gamma   90.00
#
_symmetry.space_group_name_H-M   'P 1'
#
loop_
_entity.id
_entity.type
_entity.pdbx_description
1 polymer ?
#
loop_
_entity_poly.entity_id
_entity_poly.type
_entity_poly.pdbx_seq_one_letter_code
_entity_poly.pdbx_strand_id
1 'polypeptide(L)'
;MTQLEFARQGTITPAMEKCAASEGVSVETIREGLATGTMVITQNLKHPSISPLAIGKGLKTKVNANVGTSKDHMNVEEELEKVRVAISAGADTIMDLSTGPAISETRKAVMNVCTVPVGTVPIYQAAVEMPEKRKRSMVEMTAEDLFEVIESHGEDGVDFITVHCGVTWDSVGKIKREGRLLGVVSRGGAILVEWMEYNKKENPLYEHYDRLLEIAKAYDLTLSLGDGLRPGCLADATDRGQIQELILLGELTERAWAKGVQVMIEGPGHVPLDQIEANILLQKRLCHGA
;
A
#
# COMPACT_ATOMS: atom_id res chain seq x y z
N MET A 1 -1.82 18.58 9.19
CA MET A 1 -1.60 17.57 10.24
C MET A 1 -2.38 16.34 9.84
N THR A 2 -1.80 15.17 10.07
CA THR A 2 -2.42 13.88 9.77
C THR A 2 -3.34 13.40 10.90
N GLN A 3 -4.19 12.40 10.66
CA GLN A 3 -4.98 11.76 11.73
C GLN A 3 -4.10 11.23 12.87
N LEU A 4 -2.92 10.67 12.56
CA LEU A 4 -1.96 10.21 13.56
C LEU A 4 -1.45 11.35 14.45
N GLU A 5 -1.13 12.51 13.86
CA GLU A 5 -0.68 13.68 14.62
C GLU A 5 -1.77 14.24 15.52
N PHE A 6 -2.99 14.40 14.99
CA PHE A 6 -4.14 14.82 15.80
C PHE A 6 -4.37 13.88 16.98
N ALA A 7 -4.36 12.57 16.73
CA ALA A 7 -4.56 11.56 17.74
C ALA A 7 -3.50 11.64 18.85
N ARG A 8 -2.23 11.78 18.50
CA ARG A 8 -1.12 11.92 19.48
C ARG A 8 -1.15 13.21 20.28
N GLN A 9 -1.76 14.26 19.74
CA GLN A 9 -2.02 15.52 20.45
C GLN A 9 -3.26 15.45 21.35
N GLY A 10 -3.98 14.31 21.39
CA GLY A 10 -5.24 14.17 22.13
C GLY A 10 -6.43 14.86 21.45
N THR A 11 -6.29 15.26 20.19
CA THR A 11 -7.36 15.92 19.43
C THR A 11 -8.24 14.88 18.76
N ILE A 12 -9.55 14.96 19.01
CA ILE A 12 -10.56 14.17 18.31
C ILE A 12 -10.97 14.93 17.04
N THR A 13 -10.90 14.25 15.89
CA THR A 13 -11.32 14.82 14.60
C THR A 13 -12.73 14.34 14.22
N PRO A 14 -13.43 15.06 13.33
CA PRO A 14 -14.69 14.57 12.77
C PRO A 14 -14.56 13.21 12.05
N ALA A 15 -13.38 12.89 11.52
CA ALA A 15 -13.13 11.60 10.89
C ALA A 15 -13.11 10.46 11.91
N MET A 16 -12.49 10.68 13.08
CA MET A 16 -12.52 9.72 14.19
C MET A 16 -13.94 9.48 14.71
N GLU A 17 -14.75 10.53 14.85
CA GLU A 17 -16.15 10.42 15.29
C GLU A 17 -16.99 9.58 14.30
N LYS A 18 -16.85 9.85 12.99
CA LYS A 18 -17.53 9.07 11.94
C LYS A 18 -17.12 7.60 11.96
N CYS A 19 -15.82 7.31 12.10
CA CYS A 19 -15.32 5.95 12.19
C CYS A 19 -15.84 5.22 13.44
N ALA A 20 -15.82 5.89 14.60
CA ALA A 20 -16.32 5.34 15.85
C ALA A 20 -17.82 4.99 15.77
N ALA A 21 -18.62 5.87 15.18
CA ALA A 21 -20.04 5.65 14.96
C ALA A 21 -20.31 4.46 14.02
N SER A 22 -19.54 4.32 12.94
CA SER A 22 -19.66 3.20 11.97
C SER A 22 -19.29 1.85 12.60
N GLU A 23 -18.26 1.83 13.44
CA GLU A 23 -17.77 0.62 14.11
C GLU A 23 -18.57 0.27 15.38
N GLY A 24 -19.34 1.21 15.93
CA GLY A 24 -20.06 1.02 17.19
C GLY A 24 -19.12 0.99 18.41
N VAL A 25 -18.03 1.75 18.36
CA VAL A 25 -17.02 1.86 19.43
C VAL A 25 -16.94 3.30 19.95
N SER A 26 -16.21 3.53 21.05
CA SER A 26 -15.97 4.89 21.53
C SER A 26 -15.01 5.65 20.62
N VAL A 27 -15.18 6.96 20.49
CA VAL A 27 -14.23 7.80 19.73
C VAL A 27 -12.82 7.75 20.31
N GLU A 28 -12.71 7.55 21.62
CA GLU A 28 -11.42 7.40 22.29
C GLU A 28 -10.72 6.11 21.89
N THR A 29 -11.45 5.02 21.63
CA THR A 29 -10.90 3.77 21.08
C THR A 29 -10.23 4.02 19.72
N ILE A 30 -10.84 4.82 18.86
CA ILE A 30 -10.27 5.20 17.55
C ILE A 30 -9.04 6.10 17.74
N ARG A 31 -9.15 7.13 18.60
CA ARG A 31 -8.05 8.07 18.87
C ARG A 31 -6.83 7.36 19.47
N GLU A 32 -7.02 6.48 20.44
CA GLU A 32 -5.93 5.69 21.05
C GLU A 32 -5.32 4.71 20.05
N GLY A 33 -6.14 4.03 19.26
CA GLY A 33 -5.68 3.12 18.19
C GLY A 33 -4.79 3.84 17.18
N LEU A 34 -5.22 5.03 16.72
CA LEU A 34 -4.42 5.90 15.86
C LEU A 34 -3.14 6.35 16.56
N ALA A 35 -3.22 6.89 17.77
CA ALA A 35 -2.05 7.43 18.47
C ALA A 35 -0.94 6.38 18.68
N THR A 36 -1.34 5.13 18.90
CA THR A 36 -0.46 3.96 19.06
C THR A 36 -0.07 3.29 17.74
N GLY A 37 -0.67 3.70 16.62
CA GLY A 37 -0.42 3.12 15.30
C GLY A 37 -1.06 1.75 15.05
N THR A 38 -1.94 1.28 15.96
CA THR A 38 -2.66 -0.01 15.82
C THR A 38 -3.95 0.11 14.99
N MET A 39 -4.26 1.33 14.56
CA MET A 39 -5.30 1.68 13.60
C MET A 39 -4.79 2.76 12.65
N VAL A 40 -5.37 2.80 11.46
CA VAL A 40 -5.29 3.90 10.50
C VAL A 40 -6.68 4.39 10.14
N ILE A 41 -6.79 5.64 9.71
CA ILE A 41 -7.96 6.16 8.99
C ILE A 41 -7.53 6.52 7.58
N THR A 42 -8.11 5.85 6.59
CA THR A 42 -7.86 6.12 5.18
C THR A 42 -8.84 7.17 4.68
N GLN A 43 -8.34 8.39 4.52
CA GLN A 43 -9.03 9.49 3.83
C GLN A 43 -8.01 10.55 3.45
N ASN A 44 -7.66 10.62 2.18
CA ASN A 44 -6.78 11.68 1.69
C ASN A 44 -7.47 13.04 1.83
N LEU A 45 -6.72 14.09 2.18
CA LEU A 45 -7.21 15.46 2.30
C LEU A 45 -7.87 15.99 1.00
N LYS A 46 -7.48 15.46 -0.16
CA LYS A 46 -8.02 15.77 -1.50
C LYS A 46 -9.25 14.94 -1.86
N HIS A 47 -9.65 13.97 -1.03
CA HIS A 47 -10.81 13.10 -1.25
C HIS A 47 -11.89 13.25 -0.14
N PRO A 48 -12.37 14.48 0.16
CA PRO A 48 -13.31 14.72 1.26
C PRO A 48 -14.74 14.21 0.98
N SER A 49 -15.02 13.78 -0.26
CA SER A 49 -16.34 13.33 -0.71
C SER A 49 -16.73 11.95 -0.17
N ILE A 50 -15.76 11.12 0.23
CA ILE A 50 -16.01 9.79 0.80
C ILE A 50 -16.10 9.83 2.32
N SER A 51 -16.71 8.79 2.90
CA SER A 51 -16.63 8.60 4.35
C SER A 51 -15.26 8.04 4.74
N PRO A 52 -14.64 8.54 5.82
CA PRO A 52 -13.39 7.98 6.32
C PRO A 52 -13.62 6.54 6.81
N LEU A 53 -12.61 5.70 6.62
CA LEU A 53 -12.64 4.30 7.03
C LEU A 53 -11.51 4.04 8.03
N ALA A 54 -11.84 3.50 9.19
CA ALA A 54 -10.85 3.02 10.14
C ALA A 54 -10.53 1.53 9.89
N ILE A 55 -9.24 1.20 9.87
CA ILE A 55 -8.71 -0.16 9.71
C ILE A 55 -7.79 -0.43 10.89
N GLY A 56 -8.02 -1.52 11.62
CA GLY A 56 -7.09 -1.92 12.68
C GLY A 56 -7.69 -2.79 13.78
N LYS A 57 -6.90 -2.97 14.84
CA LYS A 57 -7.17 -3.92 15.93
C LYS A 57 -8.46 -3.58 16.68
N GLY A 58 -9.35 -4.56 16.81
CA GLY A 58 -10.60 -4.42 17.58
C GLY A 58 -11.77 -3.84 16.79
N LEU A 59 -11.56 -3.51 15.51
CA LEU A 59 -12.61 -3.13 14.56
C LEU A 59 -13.07 -4.34 13.75
N LYS A 60 -14.15 -4.20 12.98
CA LYS A 60 -14.56 -5.25 12.03
C LYS A 60 -13.47 -5.44 10.96
N THR A 61 -13.19 -6.68 10.58
CA THR A 61 -12.32 -6.99 9.44
C THR A 61 -12.83 -6.31 8.18
N LYS A 62 -11.91 -5.68 7.43
CA LYS A 62 -12.20 -4.99 6.17
C LYS A 62 -11.82 -5.85 4.98
N VAL A 63 -12.54 -5.70 3.87
CA VAL A 63 -12.32 -6.42 2.61
C VAL A 63 -12.00 -5.42 1.52
N ASN A 64 -10.89 -5.64 0.83
CA ASN A 64 -10.49 -4.88 -0.36
C ASN A 64 -10.87 -5.65 -1.64
N ALA A 65 -11.34 -4.94 -2.66
CA ALA A 65 -11.51 -5.49 -4.00
C ALA A 65 -10.56 -4.81 -5.01
N ASN A 66 -9.89 -5.61 -5.81
CA ASN A 66 -8.98 -5.13 -6.86
C ASN A 66 -9.72 -5.00 -8.19
N VAL A 67 -9.55 -3.86 -8.85
CA VAL A 67 -9.98 -3.59 -10.22
C VAL A 67 -8.79 -3.09 -11.03
N GLY A 68 -8.98 -2.87 -12.31
CA GLY A 68 -8.01 -2.18 -13.16
C GLY A 68 -7.88 -2.80 -14.54
N THR A 69 -7.48 -1.96 -15.50
CA THR A 69 -7.23 -2.37 -16.88
C THR A 69 -5.89 -3.08 -17.03
N SER A 70 -5.71 -3.76 -18.15
CA SER A 70 -4.43 -4.35 -18.55
C SER A 70 -4.17 -4.11 -20.04
N LYS A 71 -2.97 -4.43 -20.52
CA LYS A 71 -2.66 -4.36 -21.96
C LYS A 71 -3.54 -5.25 -22.82
N ASP A 72 -4.06 -6.34 -22.24
CA ASP A 72 -4.91 -7.31 -22.94
C ASP A 72 -6.40 -6.95 -22.88
N HIS A 73 -6.82 -6.14 -21.89
CA HIS A 73 -8.22 -5.74 -21.69
C HIS A 73 -8.33 -4.33 -21.14
N MET A 74 -8.81 -3.40 -21.98
CA MET A 74 -8.76 -1.94 -21.76
C MET A 74 -10.15 -1.29 -21.78
N ASN A 75 -11.14 -1.87 -21.10
CA ASN A 75 -12.49 -1.31 -21.07
C ASN A 75 -12.76 -0.58 -19.74
N VAL A 76 -12.67 0.75 -19.76
CA VAL A 76 -12.89 1.59 -18.58
C VAL A 76 -14.31 1.43 -18.02
N GLU A 77 -15.35 1.33 -18.87
CA GLU A 77 -16.72 1.20 -18.37
C GLU A 77 -16.94 -0.13 -17.63
N GLU A 78 -16.29 -1.21 -18.08
CA GLU A 78 -16.30 -2.48 -17.34
C GLU A 78 -15.59 -2.36 -15.99
N GLU A 79 -14.49 -1.59 -15.90
CA GLU A 79 -13.84 -1.34 -14.61
C GLU A 79 -14.74 -0.51 -13.68
N LEU A 80 -15.45 0.50 -14.20
CA LEU A 80 -16.43 1.25 -13.42
C LEU A 80 -17.57 0.35 -12.92
N GLU A 81 -18.03 -0.59 -13.74
CA GLU A 81 -19.04 -1.55 -13.32
C GLU A 81 -18.53 -2.51 -12.24
N LYS A 82 -17.29 -3.00 -12.36
CA LYS A 82 -16.65 -3.81 -11.30
C LYS A 82 -16.58 -3.06 -9.98
N VAL A 83 -16.28 -1.76 -10.00
CA VAL A 83 -16.28 -0.91 -8.79
C VAL A 83 -17.67 -0.89 -8.15
N ARG A 84 -18.73 -0.63 -8.93
CA ARG A 84 -20.11 -0.61 -8.43
C ARG A 84 -20.52 -1.95 -7.84
N VAL A 85 -20.23 -3.05 -8.56
CA VAL A 85 -20.54 -4.41 -8.13
C VAL A 85 -19.79 -4.73 -6.83
N ALA A 86 -18.49 -4.46 -6.74
CA ALA A 86 -17.69 -4.73 -5.56
C ALA A 86 -18.21 -3.99 -4.32
N ILE A 87 -18.52 -2.70 -4.46
CA ILE A 87 -19.08 -1.90 -3.36
C ILE A 87 -20.46 -2.45 -2.95
N SER A 88 -21.34 -2.77 -3.91
CA SER A 88 -22.65 -3.35 -3.59
C SER A 88 -22.57 -4.72 -2.92
N ALA A 89 -21.50 -5.47 -3.18
CA ALA A 89 -21.19 -6.75 -2.53
C ALA A 89 -20.52 -6.60 -1.15
N GLY A 90 -20.20 -5.38 -0.72
CA GLY A 90 -19.67 -5.07 0.60
C GLY A 90 -18.15 -4.91 0.68
N ALA A 91 -17.47 -4.59 -0.42
CA ALA A 91 -16.06 -4.18 -0.36
C ALA A 91 -15.93 -2.86 0.44
N ASP A 92 -15.04 -2.85 1.43
CA ASP A 92 -14.74 -1.67 2.26
C ASP A 92 -13.75 -0.72 1.58
N THR A 93 -12.90 -1.24 0.69
CA THR A 93 -11.96 -0.44 -0.12
C THR A 93 -11.87 -0.99 -1.54
N ILE A 94 -11.45 -0.13 -2.47
CA ILE A 94 -11.10 -0.52 -3.83
C ILE A 94 -9.62 -0.23 -4.05
N MET A 95 -8.91 -1.10 -4.78
CA MET A 95 -7.63 -0.74 -5.35
C MET A 95 -7.68 -0.74 -6.88
N ASP A 96 -7.26 0.37 -7.48
CA ASP A 96 -7.01 0.45 -8.91
C ASP A 96 -5.59 -0.04 -9.21
N LEU A 97 -5.50 -1.23 -9.81
CA LEU A 97 -4.27 -1.90 -10.20
C LEU A 97 -4.04 -1.85 -11.73
N SER A 98 -4.61 -0.84 -12.39
CA SER A 98 -4.51 -0.65 -13.83
C SER A 98 -3.06 -0.64 -14.32
N THR A 99 -2.85 -1.35 -15.43
CA THR A 99 -1.58 -1.48 -16.15
C THR A 99 -1.73 -1.36 -17.67
N GLY A 100 -2.94 -1.03 -18.13
CA GLY A 100 -3.19 -0.62 -19.51
C GLY A 100 -2.73 0.82 -19.76
N PRO A 101 -2.90 1.34 -20.98
CA PRO A 101 -2.65 2.75 -21.29
C PRO A 101 -3.63 3.65 -20.54
N ALA A 102 -3.29 4.94 -20.42
CA ALA A 102 -4.15 5.96 -19.80
C ALA A 102 -4.55 5.65 -18.34
N ILE A 103 -3.56 5.25 -17.52
CA ILE A 103 -3.76 4.91 -16.10
C ILE A 103 -4.31 6.10 -15.32
N SER A 104 -3.80 7.32 -15.56
CA SER A 104 -4.28 8.53 -14.88
C SER A 104 -5.77 8.78 -15.14
N GLU A 105 -6.21 8.63 -16.39
CA GLU A 105 -7.60 8.81 -16.80
C GLU A 105 -8.50 7.73 -16.19
N THR A 106 -8.03 6.47 -16.21
CA THR A 106 -8.75 5.34 -15.61
C THR A 106 -8.92 5.52 -14.11
N ARG A 107 -7.84 5.87 -13.39
CA ARG A 107 -7.89 6.15 -11.95
C ARG A 107 -8.88 7.25 -11.63
N LYS A 108 -8.82 8.38 -12.35
CA LYS A 108 -9.76 9.50 -12.14
C LYS A 108 -11.21 9.07 -12.37
N ALA A 109 -11.47 8.26 -13.39
CA ALA A 109 -12.80 7.72 -13.64
C ALA A 109 -13.28 6.81 -12.49
N VAL A 110 -12.41 5.91 -12.00
CA VAL A 110 -12.70 5.05 -10.84
C VAL A 110 -13.02 5.89 -9.61
N MET A 111 -12.17 6.86 -9.28
CA MET A 111 -12.34 7.73 -8.11
C MET A 111 -13.63 8.56 -8.16
N ASN A 112 -14.05 9.00 -9.35
CA ASN A 112 -15.29 9.76 -9.50
C ASN A 112 -16.56 8.94 -9.18
N VAL A 113 -16.50 7.61 -9.31
CA VAL A 113 -17.64 6.70 -9.07
C VAL A 113 -17.52 5.98 -7.72
N CYS A 114 -16.30 5.82 -7.21
CA CYS A 114 -16.02 5.10 -5.99
C CYS A 114 -16.48 5.90 -4.76
N THR A 115 -17.23 5.25 -3.87
CA THR A 115 -17.75 5.86 -2.63
C THR A 115 -17.00 5.40 -1.38
N VAL A 116 -15.98 4.56 -1.55
CA VAL A 116 -15.13 4.00 -0.50
C VAL A 116 -13.66 4.39 -0.77
N PRO A 117 -12.75 4.24 0.20
CA PRO A 117 -11.34 4.56 0.00
C PRO A 117 -10.72 3.83 -1.19
N VAL A 118 -9.92 4.56 -1.98
CA VAL A 118 -9.24 4.05 -3.16
C VAL A 118 -7.74 3.94 -2.91
N GLY A 119 -7.20 2.74 -3.10
CA GLY A 119 -5.77 2.46 -3.07
C GLY A 119 -5.16 2.26 -4.45
N THR A 120 -3.84 2.38 -4.54
CA THR A 120 -3.09 2.14 -5.79
C THR A 120 -1.69 1.58 -5.53
N VAL A 121 -1.00 1.15 -6.59
CA VAL A 121 0.40 0.73 -6.56
C VAL A 121 1.22 1.64 -7.51
N PRO A 122 1.77 2.77 -7.06
CA PRO A 122 2.36 3.80 -7.93
C PRO A 122 3.45 3.30 -8.90
N ILE A 123 4.22 2.29 -8.50
CA ILE A 123 5.26 1.68 -9.35
C ILE A 123 4.69 1.07 -10.63
N TYR A 124 3.41 0.67 -10.67
CA TYR A 124 2.78 0.17 -11.88
C TYR A 124 2.65 1.26 -12.94
N GLN A 125 2.14 2.43 -12.57
CA GLN A 125 2.04 3.55 -13.49
C GLN A 125 3.41 4.04 -13.91
N ALA A 126 4.33 4.21 -12.96
CA ALA A 126 5.68 4.67 -13.26
C ALA A 126 6.38 3.75 -14.27
N ALA A 127 6.25 2.42 -14.12
CA ALA A 127 6.82 1.45 -15.05
C ALA A 127 6.10 1.41 -16.42
N VAL A 128 4.77 1.48 -16.45
CA VAL A 128 3.97 1.42 -17.70
C VAL A 128 4.16 2.67 -18.55
N GLU A 129 4.28 3.84 -17.93
CA GLU A 129 4.42 5.10 -18.66
C GLU A 129 5.82 5.31 -19.26
N MET A 130 6.83 4.56 -18.84
CA MET A 130 8.18 4.63 -19.43
C MET A 130 8.19 4.34 -20.93
N PRO A 131 7.69 3.18 -21.41
CA PRO A 131 7.65 2.91 -22.84
C PRO A 131 6.63 3.79 -23.57
N GLU A 132 5.47 4.06 -22.97
CA GLU A 132 4.35 4.76 -23.62
C GLU A 132 4.61 6.26 -23.80
N LYS A 133 5.06 6.94 -22.74
CA LYS A 133 5.23 8.40 -22.73
C LYS A 133 6.69 8.82 -22.92
N ARG A 134 7.64 8.06 -22.39
CA ARG A 134 9.06 8.44 -22.38
C ARG A 134 9.91 7.72 -23.44
N LYS A 135 9.36 6.71 -24.13
CA LYS A 135 10.07 5.86 -25.11
C LYS A 135 11.35 5.21 -24.52
N ARG A 136 11.31 4.86 -23.24
CA ARG A 136 12.38 4.15 -22.51
C ARG A 136 11.88 2.82 -21.98
N SER A 137 12.78 1.89 -21.70
CA SER A 137 12.45 0.66 -20.98
C SER A 137 11.98 0.95 -19.55
N MET A 138 11.14 0.09 -18.98
CA MET A 138 10.66 0.25 -17.60
C MET A 138 11.81 0.30 -16.57
N VAL A 139 12.92 -0.40 -16.84
CA VAL A 139 14.10 -0.41 -15.96
C VAL A 139 14.92 0.88 -16.03
N GLU A 140 14.70 1.73 -17.03
CA GLU A 140 15.35 3.05 -17.17
C GLU A 140 14.58 4.17 -16.44
N MET A 141 13.49 3.83 -15.74
CA MET A 141 12.80 4.74 -14.84
C MET A 141 13.79 5.37 -13.86
N THR A 142 13.67 6.65 -13.55
CA THR A 142 14.47 7.29 -12.50
C THR A 142 13.71 7.31 -11.19
N ALA A 143 14.41 7.57 -10.07
CA ALA A 143 13.71 7.84 -8.80
C ALA A 143 12.72 9.00 -8.96
N GLU A 144 13.09 10.04 -9.73
CA GLU A 144 12.21 11.19 -9.98
C GLU A 144 10.91 10.78 -10.67
N ASP A 145 10.99 9.96 -11.73
CA ASP A 145 9.80 9.47 -12.42
C ASP A 145 8.83 8.74 -11.45
N LEU A 146 9.36 7.94 -10.52
CA LEU A 146 8.55 7.24 -9.52
C LEU A 146 7.91 8.21 -8.52
N PHE A 147 8.67 9.18 -8.00
CA PHE A 147 8.16 10.13 -7.02
C PHE A 147 7.17 11.14 -7.63
N GLU A 148 7.35 11.56 -8.88
CA GLU A 148 6.37 12.35 -9.63
C GLU A 148 5.01 11.61 -9.71
N VAL A 149 5.04 10.30 -9.97
CA VAL A 149 3.82 9.48 -10.01
C VAL A 149 3.19 9.38 -8.62
N ILE A 150 3.97 9.14 -7.56
CA ILE A 150 3.45 9.08 -6.18
C ILE A 150 2.78 10.40 -5.78
N GLU A 151 3.41 11.54 -6.09
CA GLU A 151 2.83 12.86 -5.83
C GLU A 151 1.55 13.08 -6.62
N SER A 152 1.50 12.67 -7.89
CA SER A 152 0.28 12.76 -8.71
C SER A 152 -0.89 11.94 -8.16
N HIS A 153 -0.62 10.77 -7.56
CA HIS A 153 -1.65 9.96 -6.90
C HIS A 153 -2.18 10.67 -5.65
N GLY A 154 -1.28 11.28 -4.86
CA GLY A 154 -1.65 12.09 -3.70
C GLY A 154 -2.55 13.27 -4.11
N GLU A 155 -2.19 13.98 -5.17
CA GLU A 155 -2.96 15.13 -5.69
C GLU A 155 -4.32 14.72 -6.26
N ASP A 156 -4.41 13.56 -6.92
CA ASP A 156 -5.68 13.02 -7.42
C ASP A 156 -6.62 12.57 -6.27
N GLY A 157 -6.09 12.40 -5.05
CA GLY A 157 -6.86 12.04 -3.86
C GLY A 157 -6.84 10.56 -3.49
N VAL A 158 -5.89 9.77 -4.00
CA VAL A 158 -5.73 8.37 -3.59
C VAL A 158 -5.59 8.29 -2.07
N ASP A 159 -6.30 7.37 -1.41
CA ASP A 159 -6.40 7.32 0.05
C ASP A 159 -5.26 6.54 0.71
N PHE A 160 -4.76 5.52 0.01
CA PHE A 160 -3.58 4.77 0.43
C PHE A 160 -2.76 4.27 -0.77
N ILE A 161 -1.46 4.10 -0.57
CA ILE A 161 -0.57 3.56 -1.62
C ILE A 161 0.20 2.35 -1.12
N THR A 162 0.26 1.31 -1.96
CA THR A 162 1.18 0.20 -1.76
C THR A 162 2.57 0.56 -2.25
N VAL A 163 3.53 0.54 -1.33
CA VAL A 163 4.94 0.87 -1.59
C VAL A 163 5.84 -0.26 -1.10
N HIS A 164 6.58 -0.86 -2.01
CA HIS A 164 7.41 -2.04 -1.73
C HIS A 164 8.79 -1.63 -1.19
N CYS A 165 8.81 -0.90 -0.08
CA CYS A 165 10.03 -0.35 0.50
C CYS A 165 10.96 -1.41 1.12
N GLY A 166 10.42 -2.59 1.47
CA GLY A 166 11.19 -3.69 2.06
C GLY A 166 11.98 -4.54 1.05
N VAL A 167 11.78 -4.31 -0.27
CA VAL A 167 12.60 -4.92 -1.32
C VAL A 167 13.94 -4.18 -1.36
N THR A 168 14.99 -4.79 -0.85
CA THR A 168 16.34 -4.22 -0.74
C THR A 168 17.38 -5.21 -1.23
N TRP A 169 18.63 -4.79 -1.41
CA TRP A 169 19.69 -5.73 -1.80
C TRP A 169 19.87 -6.85 -0.78
N ASP A 170 19.69 -6.55 0.51
CA ASP A 170 19.78 -7.57 1.55
C ASP A 170 18.62 -8.57 1.44
N SER A 171 17.37 -8.10 1.37
CA SER A 171 16.20 -8.99 1.34
C SER A 171 16.13 -9.83 0.06
N VAL A 172 16.43 -9.23 -1.10
CA VAL A 172 16.57 -9.95 -2.38
C VAL A 172 17.73 -10.95 -2.32
N GLY A 173 18.84 -10.59 -1.68
CA GLY A 173 19.98 -11.48 -1.47
C GLY A 173 19.64 -12.73 -0.66
N LYS A 174 18.71 -12.64 0.32
CA LYS A 174 18.25 -13.80 1.10
C LYS A 174 17.51 -14.79 0.20
N ILE A 175 16.56 -14.31 -0.62
CA ILE A 175 15.80 -15.14 -1.57
C ILE A 175 16.74 -15.87 -2.52
N LYS A 176 17.68 -15.15 -3.13
CA LYS A 176 18.61 -15.74 -4.11
C LYS A 176 19.48 -16.85 -3.51
N ARG A 177 19.90 -16.70 -2.25
CA ARG A 177 20.69 -17.72 -1.55
C ARG A 177 19.86 -18.91 -1.08
N GLU A 178 18.60 -18.68 -0.75
CA GLU A 178 17.67 -19.73 -0.32
C GLU A 178 17.17 -20.58 -1.48
N GLY A 179 16.97 -19.97 -2.65
CA GLY A 179 16.57 -20.66 -3.87
C GLY A 179 15.07 -20.96 -3.92
N ARG A 180 14.23 -19.92 -3.83
CA ARG A 180 12.77 -20.03 -3.97
C ARG A 180 12.35 -20.75 -5.24
N LEU A 181 11.27 -21.51 -5.16
CA LEU A 181 10.70 -22.24 -6.28
C LEU A 181 10.06 -21.28 -7.31
N LEU A 182 9.28 -20.30 -6.87
CA LEU A 182 8.61 -19.34 -7.76
C LEU A 182 9.26 -17.94 -7.75
N GLY A 183 10.35 -17.75 -7.02
CA GLY A 183 11.06 -16.48 -6.95
C GLY A 183 10.20 -15.34 -6.37
N VAL A 184 10.14 -14.22 -7.08
CA VAL A 184 9.41 -13.01 -6.67
C VAL A 184 8.10 -12.93 -7.46
N VAL A 185 6.97 -13.13 -6.77
CA VAL A 185 5.63 -13.15 -7.40
C VAL A 185 4.86 -11.84 -7.24
N SER A 186 5.34 -10.91 -6.41
CA SER A 186 4.80 -9.56 -6.39
C SER A 186 5.20 -8.84 -7.67
N ARG A 187 4.24 -8.31 -8.43
CA ARG A 187 4.53 -7.50 -9.62
C ARG A 187 5.37 -6.28 -9.26
N GLY A 188 5.00 -5.56 -8.20
CA GLY A 188 5.73 -4.36 -7.77
C GLY A 188 7.12 -4.69 -7.23
N GLY A 189 7.22 -5.80 -6.48
CA GLY A 189 8.50 -6.33 -6.03
C GLY A 189 9.42 -6.73 -7.20
N ALA A 190 8.90 -7.47 -8.18
CA ALA A 190 9.65 -7.91 -9.35
C ALA A 190 10.13 -6.72 -10.20
N ILE A 191 9.29 -5.70 -10.43
CA ILE A 191 9.69 -4.47 -11.14
C ILE A 191 10.88 -3.81 -10.43
N LEU A 192 10.85 -3.70 -9.10
CA LEU A 192 11.93 -3.08 -8.34
C LEU A 192 13.20 -3.93 -8.32
N VAL A 193 13.08 -5.26 -8.23
CA VAL A 193 14.24 -6.17 -8.34
C VAL A 193 14.94 -5.98 -9.68
N GLU A 194 14.19 -6.00 -10.79
CA GLU A 194 14.74 -5.77 -12.14
C GLU A 194 15.35 -4.37 -12.27
N TRP A 195 14.69 -3.34 -11.72
CA TRP A 195 15.20 -1.98 -11.71
C TRP A 195 16.54 -1.87 -10.96
N MET A 196 16.63 -2.46 -9.76
CA MET A 196 17.84 -2.47 -8.94
C MET A 196 18.96 -3.20 -9.68
N GLU A 197 18.68 -4.36 -10.27
CA GLU A 197 19.64 -5.14 -11.05
C GLU A 197 20.17 -4.40 -12.27
N TYR A 198 19.32 -3.69 -12.99
CA TYR A 198 19.73 -2.90 -14.14
C TYR A 198 20.57 -1.69 -13.73
N ASN A 199 20.10 -0.91 -12.75
CA ASN A 199 20.73 0.36 -12.36
C ASN A 199 21.91 0.20 -11.40
N LYS A 200 22.10 -0.99 -10.81
CA LYS A 200 23.09 -1.28 -9.75
C LYS A 200 22.97 -0.31 -8.57
N LYS A 201 21.73 -0.01 -8.17
CA LYS A 201 21.36 0.90 -7.09
C LYS A 201 20.40 0.23 -6.11
N GLU A 202 20.31 0.78 -4.91
CA GLU A 202 19.30 0.35 -3.94
C GLU A 202 17.90 0.80 -4.37
N ASN A 203 16.86 0.15 -3.86
CA ASN A 203 15.48 0.52 -4.10
C ASN A 203 15.24 2.01 -3.78
N PRO A 204 14.76 2.83 -4.73
CA PRO A 204 14.56 4.26 -4.52
C PRO A 204 13.52 4.57 -3.43
N LEU A 205 12.55 3.69 -3.20
CA LEU A 205 11.58 3.83 -2.12
C LEU A 205 12.20 3.60 -0.73
N TYR A 206 13.27 2.81 -0.65
CA TYR A 206 14.00 2.57 0.58
C TYR A 206 15.07 3.67 0.81
N GLU A 207 15.87 3.95 -0.22
CA GLU A 207 16.94 4.95 -0.18
C GLU A 207 16.40 6.37 0.09
N HIS A 208 15.25 6.71 -0.50
CA HIS A 208 14.61 8.02 -0.36
C HIS A 208 13.32 7.95 0.47
N TYR A 209 13.25 7.05 1.45
CA TYR A 209 12.05 6.87 2.27
C TYR A 209 11.57 8.17 2.94
N ASP A 210 12.48 9.04 3.37
CA ASP A 210 12.08 10.33 3.97
C ASP A 210 11.31 11.22 2.98
N ARG A 211 11.67 11.22 1.69
CA ARG A 211 10.92 11.93 0.64
C ARG A 211 9.51 11.36 0.50
N LEU A 212 9.37 10.03 0.55
CA LEU A 212 8.07 9.36 0.53
C LEU A 212 7.21 9.79 1.71
N LEU A 213 7.79 9.88 2.91
CA LEU A 213 7.09 10.33 4.11
C LEU A 213 6.61 11.78 4.01
N GLU A 214 7.43 12.68 3.45
CA GLU A 214 7.00 14.08 3.27
C GLU A 214 5.82 14.19 2.28
N ILE A 215 5.82 13.41 1.18
CA ILE A 215 4.67 13.36 0.26
C ILE A 215 3.46 12.78 0.99
N ALA A 216 3.61 11.64 1.65
CA ALA A 216 2.47 10.98 2.33
C ALA A 216 1.83 11.91 3.37
N LYS A 217 2.66 12.63 4.14
CA LYS A 217 2.22 13.60 5.13
C LYS A 217 1.47 14.79 4.53
N ALA A 218 1.87 15.27 3.36
CA ALA A 218 1.24 16.41 2.70
C ALA A 218 -0.24 16.15 2.35
N TYR A 219 -0.60 14.89 2.12
CA TYR A 219 -1.93 14.47 1.70
C TYR A 219 -2.72 13.66 2.75
N ASP A 220 -2.13 13.40 3.93
CA ASP A 220 -2.62 12.38 4.89
C ASP A 220 -2.84 11.01 4.22
N LEU A 221 -1.94 10.68 3.30
CA LEU A 221 -1.95 9.44 2.54
C LEU A 221 -1.45 8.31 3.42
N THR A 222 -2.24 7.24 3.55
CA THR A 222 -1.83 6.07 4.32
C THR A 222 -0.84 5.23 3.50
N LEU A 223 0.29 4.84 4.11
CA LEU A 223 1.23 3.92 3.48
C LEU A 223 0.81 2.48 3.77
N SER A 224 0.50 1.73 2.72
CA SER A 224 0.44 0.27 2.75
C SER A 224 1.84 -0.25 2.42
N LEU A 225 2.59 -0.65 3.44
CA LEU A 225 3.94 -1.16 3.20
C LEU A 225 3.84 -2.56 2.60
N GLY A 226 4.19 -2.65 1.31
CA GLY A 226 3.92 -3.79 0.45
C GLY A 226 4.85 -4.98 0.69
N ASP A 227 4.31 -6.17 0.48
CA ASP A 227 4.98 -7.46 0.64
C ASP A 227 5.64 -7.93 -0.67
N GLY A 228 6.64 -7.16 -1.13
CA GLY A 228 7.31 -7.38 -2.41
C GLY A 228 7.94 -8.77 -2.55
N LEU A 229 8.25 -9.39 -1.42
CA LEU A 229 8.84 -10.70 -1.29
C LEU A 229 7.87 -11.72 -0.67
N ARG A 230 6.55 -11.58 -0.81
CA ARG A 230 5.60 -12.62 -0.36
C ARG A 230 5.81 -13.97 -1.05
N PRO A 231 5.44 -15.09 -0.40
CA PRO A 231 5.52 -16.43 -0.99
C PRO A 231 4.46 -16.65 -2.06
N GLY A 232 4.88 -17.18 -3.22
CA GLY A 232 4.00 -17.54 -4.33
C GLY A 232 3.54 -18.99 -4.33
N CYS A 233 4.13 -19.83 -3.49
CA CYS A 233 3.73 -21.21 -3.31
C CYS A 233 3.99 -21.67 -1.88
N LEU A 234 3.40 -22.79 -1.50
CA LEU A 234 3.50 -23.33 -0.14
C LEU A 234 4.95 -23.64 0.27
N ALA A 235 5.81 -24.02 -0.68
CA ALA A 235 7.21 -24.35 -0.42
C ALA A 235 8.07 -23.12 -0.09
N ASP A 236 7.64 -21.93 -0.53
CA ASP A 236 8.34 -20.67 -0.31
C ASP A 236 7.81 -19.93 0.94
N ALA A 237 6.82 -20.49 1.64
CA ALA A 237 6.15 -19.86 2.78
C ALA A 237 7.06 -19.75 4.01
N THR A 238 7.00 -18.59 4.67
CA THR A 238 7.76 -18.30 5.91
C THR A 238 9.28 -18.44 5.72
N ASP A 239 9.77 -18.15 4.52
CA ASP A 239 11.19 -18.23 4.18
C ASP A 239 11.98 -17.00 4.66
N ARG A 240 13.30 -17.02 4.48
CA ARG A 240 14.18 -15.94 4.97
C ARG A 240 13.93 -14.64 4.22
N GLY A 241 13.57 -14.71 2.94
CA GLY A 241 13.24 -13.53 2.14
C GLY A 241 12.03 -12.77 2.67
N GLN A 242 10.94 -13.51 2.92
CA GLN A 242 9.70 -12.97 3.47
C GLN A 242 9.93 -12.35 4.85
N ILE A 243 10.59 -13.09 5.75
CA ILE A 243 10.83 -12.60 7.11
C ILE A 243 11.79 -11.42 7.13
N GLN A 244 12.81 -11.41 6.26
CA GLN A 244 13.72 -10.26 6.14
C GLN A 244 12.98 -9.00 5.67
N GLU A 245 12.06 -9.12 4.71
CA GLU A 245 11.23 -7.99 4.30
C GLU A 245 10.36 -7.50 5.47
N LEU A 246 9.69 -8.41 6.18
CA LEU A 246 8.83 -8.06 7.32
C LEU A 246 9.58 -7.29 8.44
N ILE A 247 10.82 -7.68 8.74
CA ILE A 247 11.69 -6.96 9.69
C ILE A 247 11.91 -5.51 9.22
N LEU A 248 12.27 -5.33 7.95
CA LEU A 248 12.49 -4.01 7.36
C LEU A 248 11.21 -3.16 7.37
N LEU A 249 10.04 -3.77 7.10
CA LEU A 249 8.77 -3.05 7.17
C LEU A 249 8.46 -2.54 8.59
N GLY A 250 8.83 -3.30 9.62
CA GLY A 250 8.75 -2.85 11.01
C GLY A 250 9.61 -1.61 11.30
N GLU A 251 10.87 -1.62 10.89
CA GLU A 251 11.78 -0.47 11.02
C GLU A 251 11.26 0.77 10.28
N LEU A 252 10.74 0.58 9.07
CA LEU A 252 10.16 1.65 8.27
C LEU A 252 8.86 2.19 8.88
N THR A 253 8.09 1.35 9.57
CA THR A 253 6.87 1.75 10.29
C THR A 253 7.21 2.74 11.42
N GLU A 254 8.22 2.45 12.24
CA GLU A 254 8.66 3.37 13.30
C GLU A 254 9.12 4.71 12.73
N ARG A 255 9.84 4.69 11.59
CA ARG A 255 10.26 5.92 10.88
C ARG A 255 9.08 6.73 10.37
N ALA A 256 8.10 6.09 9.75
CA ALA A 256 6.87 6.73 9.27
C ALA A 256 6.08 7.36 10.43
N TRP A 257 5.90 6.60 11.51
CA TRP A 257 5.26 7.06 12.72
C TRP A 257 5.97 8.25 13.34
N ALA A 258 7.31 8.27 13.40
CA ALA A 258 8.06 9.41 13.90
C ALA A 258 7.82 10.69 13.08
N LYS A 259 7.46 10.56 11.80
CA LYS A 259 7.07 11.67 10.91
C LYS A 259 5.58 11.99 10.92
N GLY A 260 4.77 11.22 11.64
CA GLY A 260 3.32 11.40 11.70
C GLY A 260 2.59 10.80 10.50
N VAL A 261 3.17 9.86 9.78
CA VAL A 261 2.52 9.18 8.64
C VAL A 261 1.85 7.89 9.13
N GLN A 262 0.63 7.65 8.65
CA GLN A 262 -0.15 6.44 8.94
C GLN A 262 0.37 5.24 8.14
N VAL A 263 0.45 4.06 8.76
CA VAL A 263 1.00 2.86 8.15
C VAL A 263 0.12 1.65 8.45
N MET A 264 -0.09 0.82 7.43
CA MET A 264 -0.53 -0.58 7.55
C MET A 264 0.44 -1.49 6.81
N ILE A 265 0.51 -2.77 7.19
CA ILE A 265 1.46 -3.75 6.63
C ILE A 265 0.74 -4.78 5.77
N GLU A 266 1.22 -5.00 4.55
CA GLU A 266 0.78 -6.12 3.72
C GLU A 266 1.47 -7.42 4.17
N GLY A 267 0.73 -8.52 4.12
CA GLY A 267 1.15 -9.82 4.59
C GLY A 267 1.06 -10.90 3.52
N PRO A 268 1.59 -12.10 3.78
CA PRO A 268 1.87 -13.11 2.77
C PRO A 268 0.66 -13.63 2.00
N GLY A 269 0.99 -14.20 0.83
CA GLY A 269 0.05 -14.92 -0.04
C GLY A 269 -0.08 -16.40 0.32
N HIS A 270 0.69 -17.26 -0.32
CA HIS A 270 0.53 -18.72 -0.20
C HIS A 270 1.19 -19.24 1.07
N VAL A 271 0.40 -19.58 2.09
CA VAL A 271 0.87 -20.07 3.40
C VAL A 271 0.07 -21.30 3.82
N PRO A 272 0.70 -22.40 4.27
CA PRO A 272 -0.02 -23.55 4.79
C PRO A 272 -0.67 -23.22 6.15
N LEU A 273 -1.80 -23.87 6.46
CA LEU A 273 -2.64 -23.51 7.60
C LEU A 273 -1.90 -23.48 8.94
N ASP A 274 -0.94 -24.38 9.14
CA ASP A 274 -0.13 -24.51 10.36
C ASP A 274 0.89 -23.37 10.55
N GLN A 275 1.15 -22.58 9.52
CA GLN A 275 2.07 -21.43 9.57
C GLN A 275 1.36 -20.07 9.68
N ILE A 276 0.04 -20.02 9.54
CA ILE A 276 -0.72 -18.76 9.56
C ILE A 276 -0.58 -18.06 10.92
N GLU A 277 -0.74 -18.79 12.03
CA GLU A 277 -0.61 -18.22 13.37
C GLU A 277 0.78 -17.61 13.60
N ALA A 278 1.83 -18.32 13.17
CA ALA A 278 3.21 -17.84 13.29
C ALA A 278 3.42 -16.50 12.54
N ASN A 279 2.87 -16.38 11.33
CA ASN A 279 2.97 -15.15 10.54
C ASN A 279 2.25 -13.96 11.23
N ILE A 280 1.06 -14.19 11.80
CA ILE A 280 0.33 -13.15 12.55
C ILE A 280 1.10 -12.72 13.80
N LEU A 281 1.69 -13.66 14.55
CA LEU A 281 2.50 -13.35 15.72
C LEU A 281 3.75 -12.55 15.36
N LEU A 282 4.43 -12.93 14.27
CA LEU A 282 5.61 -12.22 13.77
C LEU A 282 5.28 -10.80 13.33
N GLN A 283 4.24 -10.61 12.51
CA GLN A 283 3.82 -9.28 12.05
C GLN A 283 3.50 -8.36 13.23
N LYS A 284 2.65 -8.80 14.17
CA LYS A 284 2.29 -7.98 15.33
C LYS A 284 3.49 -7.62 16.19
N ARG A 285 4.49 -8.51 16.28
CA ARG A 285 5.67 -8.28 17.10
C ARG A 285 6.70 -7.38 16.41
N LEU A 286 6.99 -7.63 15.14
CA LEU A 286 8.02 -6.93 14.37
C LEU A 286 7.53 -5.58 13.86
N CYS A 287 6.24 -5.43 13.59
CA CYS A 287 5.63 -4.20 13.07
C CYS A 287 4.80 -3.47 14.14
N HIS A 288 5.05 -3.73 15.44
CA HIS A 288 4.52 -2.96 16.56
C HIS A 288 2.97 -2.91 16.65
N GLY A 289 2.29 -3.88 16.03
CA GLY A 289 0.84 -3.97 16.00
C GLY A 289 0.16 -3.16 14.87
N ALA A 290 0.94 -2.63 13.92
CA ALA A 290 0.45 -2.13 12.64
C ALA A 290 -0.17 -3.23 11.76
#